data_AF-A0A813ZHE9-F1
#
_entry.id   AF-A0A813ZHE9-F1
#
_cell.length_a   1.000
_cell.length_b   1.000
_cell.length_c   1.000
_cell.angle_alpha   90.00
_cell.angle_beta   90.00
_cell.angle_gamma   90.00
#
_symmetry.space_group_name_H-M   'P 1'
#
loop_
_entity.id
_entity.type
_entity.pdbx_description
1 polymer ?
#
loop_
_entity_poly.entity_id
_entity_poly.type
_entity_poly.pdbx_seq_one_letter_code
_entity_poly.pdbx_strand_id
1 'polypeptide(L)'
;MSTSLDDTIGYDFNEETYLSISFDLMMLTPFTLTKLTYSPLQTKDDHSLSIAALRICFNPLEKQLYLISCGNEKSIIFQILSSEPCQFTRTSYAVEKQKFHDLNIDNTNSTINIISQDRMIRTYSIKDGKRLRQFIGSLNEDGHLLKMDTDRNGNLIAVSCTDICVYIWDLNTSECVGFIYGHVEVVADLKFTSC
;
A
#
# COMPACT_ATOMS: atom_id res chain seq x y z
N MET A 1 14.27 -7.79 20.65
CA MET A 1 13.18 -8.13 19.74
C MET A 1 12.61 -6.82 19.25
N SER A 2 13.10 -6.35 18.11
CA SER A 2 12.74 -5.08 17.51
C SER A 2 11.40 -5.22 16.79
N THR A 3 10.34 -4.68 17.38
CA THR A 3 9.06 -4.46 16.69
C THR A 3 9.31 -3.39 15.61
N SER A 4 9.29 -3.77 14.35
CA SER A 4 9.32 -2.84 13.23
C SER A 4 8.09 -1.93 13.31
N LEU A 5 8.33 -0.62 13.44
CA LEU A 5 7.31 0.44 13.42
C LEU A 5 6.72 0.59 12.00
N ASP A 6 6.02 -0.42 11.52
CA ASP A 6 5.21 -0.33 10.29
C ASP A 6 3.73 -0.15 10.65
N ASP A 7 3.41 0.64 11.69
CA ASP A 7 2.03 1.00 11.98
C ASP A 7 1.54 1.99 10.91
N THR A 8 0.61 1.55 10.05
CA THR A 8 -0.05 2.47 9.12
C THR A 8 -1.11 3.25 9.89
N ILE A 9 -0.97 4.58 9.91
CA ILE A 9 -1.93 5.49 10.54
C ILE A 9 -2.83 6.09 9.45
N GLY A 10 -4.15 5.96 9.62
CA GLY A 10 -5.16 6.62 8.81
C GLY A 10 -5.99 7.61 9.62
N TYR A 11 -6.65 8.54 8.93
CA TYR A 11 -7.49 9.58 9.53
C TYR A 11 -8.97 9.35 9.25
N ASP A 12 -9.82 9.61 10.24
CA ASP A 12 -11.28 9.53 10.15
C ASP A 12 -11.93 10.88 9.81
N PHE A 13 -13.20 10.83 9.40
CA PHE A 13 -14.09 11.88 8.89
C PHE A 13 -14.09 13.24 9.60
N ASN A 14 -13.66 13.30 10.86
CA ASN A 14 -13.74 14.48 11.71
C ASN A 14 -12.38 14.98 12.22
N GLU A 15 -11.25 14.48 11.70
CA GLU A 15 -9.88 14.83 12.14
C GLU A 15 -9.55 14.54 13.63
N GLU A 16 -10.49 13.99 14.40
CA GLU A 16 -10.29 13.68 15.83
C GLU A 16 -9.94 12.21 16.08
N THR A 17 -10.37 11.29 15.21
CA THR A 17 -10.15 9.85 15.34
C THR A 17 -9.08 9.39 14.34
N TYR A 18 -8.08 8.70 14.85
CA TYR A 18 -6.99 8.09 14.12
C TYR A 18 -7.18 6.58 14.15
N LEU A 19 -6.85 5.90 13.06
CA LEU A 19 -6.85 4.44 13.00
C LEU A 19 -5.40 4.00 12.88
N SER A 20 -4.91 3.24 13.85
CA SER A 20 -3.68 2.45 13.69
C SER A 20 -4.03 1.01 13.36
N ILE A 21 -3.17 0.38 12.55
CA ILE A 21 -3.33 -1.01 12.16
C ILE A 21 -2.04 -1.76 12.44
N SER A 22 -2.17 -2.83 13.21
CA SER A 22 -1.07 -3.77 13.46
C SER A 22 -1.04 -4.87 12.39
N PHE A 23 0.16 -5.14 11.88
CA PHE A 23 0.44 -6.18 10.89
C PHE A 23 0.14 -7.61 11.37
N ASP A 24 0.26 -7.89 12.67
CA ASP A 24 0.26 -9.27 13.18
C ASP A 24 -1.15 -9.90 13.27
N LEU A 25 -2.19 -9.08 13.40
CA LEU A 25 -3.57 -9.54 13.65
C LEU A 25 -4.63 -8.72 12.89
N MET A 26 -4.21 -7.79 12.02
CA MET A 26 -5.12 -6.83 11.38
C MET A 26 -6.02 -6.14 12.42
N MET A 27 -5.43 -5.81 13.57
CA MET A 27 -6.13 -5.10 14.65
C MET A 27 -6.28 -3.65 14.23
N LEU A 28 -7.52 -3.23 13.97
CA LEU A 28 -7.89 -1.84 13.74
C LEU A 28 -8.16 -1.20 15.10
N THR A 29 -7.26 -0.35 15.54
CA THR A 29 -7.42 0.41 16.80
C THR A 29 -7.70 1.87 16.49
N PRO A 30 -8.97 2.33 16.62
CA PRO A 30 -9.24 3.75 16.64
C PRO A 30 -8.67 4.33 17.94
N PHE A 31 -8.06 5.48 17.83
CA PHE A 31 -7.70 6.31 18.97
C PHE A 31 -8.08 7.75 18.67
N THR A 32 -8.66 8.42 19.66
CA THR A 32 -8.97 9.84 19.54
C THR A 32 -7.89 10.60 20.30
N LEU A 33 -7.25 11.63 19.74
CA LEU A 33 -6.20 12.37 20.47
C LEU A 33 -6.69 12.99 21.78
N THR A 34 -8.01 13.21 21.91
CA THR A 34 -8.65 13.72 23.13
C THR A 34 -8.90 12.64 24.19
N LYS A 35 -8.89 11.35 23.82
CA LYS A 35 -9.05 10.21 24.73
C LYS A 35 -7.78 9.36 24.72
N LEU A 36 -7.03 9.37 25.83
CA LEU A 36 -5.83 8.54 26.03
C LEU A 36 -6.13 7.02 26.16
N THR A 37 -7.32 6.57 25.76
CA THR A 37 -7.75 5.17 25.86
C THR A 37 -7.75 4.53 24.49
N TYR A 38 -6.91 3.52 24.33
CA TYR A 38 -6.83 2.69 23.12
C TYR A 38 -7.71 1.46 23.31
N SER A 39 -8.65 1.24 22.41
CA SER A 39 -9.43 0.00 22.35
C SER A 39 -9.56 -0.45 20.91
N PRO A 40 -9.34 -1.74 20.60
CA PRO A 40 -9.53 -2.26 19.25
C PRO A 40 -10.99 -2.16 18.84
N LEU A 41 -11.24 -1.61 17.65
CA LEU A 41 -12.57 -1.57 17.03
C LEU A 41 -12.91 -2.91 16.41
N GLN A 42 -11.94 -3.50 15.72
CA GLN A 42 -12.15 -4.69 14.92
C GLN A 42 -10.85 -5.48 14.78
N THR A 43 -10.94 -6.80 14.87
CA THR A 43 -9.91 -7.77 14.49
C THR A 43 -10.38 -8.50 13.26
N LYS A 44 -9.51 -8.69 12.26
CA LYS A 44 -9.87 -9.34 10.99
C LYS A 44 -8.80 -10.32 10.53
N ASP A 45 -9.17 -11.59 10.48
CA ASP A 45 -8.34 -12.65 9.90
C ASP A 45 -8.71 -12.88 8.44
N ASP A 46 -8.59 -11.81 7.62
CA ASP A 46 -9.04 -11.82 6.23
C ASP A 46 -8.04 -12.48 5.26
N HIS A 47 -6.75 -12.48 5.60
CA HIS A 47 -5.67 -13.14 4.86
C HIS A 47 -5.34 -14.50 5.50
N SER A 48 -5.11 -15.52 4.67
CA SER A 48 -4.75 -16.86 5.15
C SER A 48 -3.26 -17.04 5.43
N LEU A 49 -2.43 -16.10 4.98
CA LEU A 49 -0.99 -16.01 5.26
C LEU A 49 -0.65 -14.59 5.75
N SER A 50 0.64 -14.34 6.05
CA SER A 50 1.08 -13.03 6.49
C SER A 50 0.84 -11.94 5.44
N ILE A 51 0.52 -10.75 5.94
CA ILE A 51 0.28 -9.56 5.13
C ILE A 51 1.63 -8.99 4.69
N ALA A 52 1.78 -8.72 3.40
CA ALA A 52 2.98 -8.13 2.83
C ALA A 52 2.97 -6.60 2.96
N ALA A 53 1.82 -5.97 2.68
CA ALA A 53 1.65 -4.54 2.87
C ALA A 53 0.17 -4.20 3.11
N LEU A 54 -0.04 -3.07 3.78
CA LEU A 54 -1.35 -2.56 4.13
C LEU A 54 -1.34 -1.03 4.04
N ARG A 55 -2.41 -0.45 3.51
CA ARG A 55 -2.58 1.01 3.43
C ARG A 55 -4.02 1.42 3.70
N ILE A 56 -4.19 2.58 4.31
CA ILE A 56 -5.48 3.23 4.53
C ILE A 56 -5.51 4.49 3.66
N CYS A 57 -6.63 4.75 2.98
CA CYS A 57 -6.86 6.04 2.36
C CYS A 57 -8.27 6.55 2.57
N PHE A 58 -8.38 7.86 2.65
CA PHE A 58 -9.65 8.55 2.69
C PHE A 58 -9.92 9.19 1.33
N ASN A 59 -11.06 8.87 0.73
CA ASN A 59 -11.55 9.57 -0.45
C ASN A 59 -12.49 10.70 0.01
N PRO A 60 -12.08 11.98 -0.11
CA PRO A 60 -12.88 13.11 0.35
C PRO A 60 -14.14 13.33 -0.50
N LEU A 61 -14.13 12.94 -1.78
CA LEU A 61 -15.28 13.11 -2.68
C LEU A 61 -16.41 12.14 -2.33
N GLU A 62 -16.05 10.88 -2.07
CA GLU A 62 -17.02 9.85 -1.71
C GLU A 62 -17.34 9.86 -0.21
N LYS A 63 -16.58 10.64 0.58
CA LYS A 63 -16.62 10.60 2.05
C LYS A 63 -16.52 9.14 2.49
N GLN A 64 -15.40 8.52 2.13
CA GLN A 64 -15.23 7.10 2.37
C GLN A 64 -13.80 6.75 2.74
N LEU A 65 -13.66 5.98 3.82
CA LEU A 65 -12.38 5.40 4.21
C LEU A 65 -12.24 4.00 3.62
N TYR A 66 -11.10 3.74 2.99
CA TYR A 66 -10.73 2.45 2.44
C TYR A 66 -9.54 1.87 3.19
N LEU A 67 -9.58 0.55 3.34
CA LEU A 67 -8.48 -0.26 3.82
C LEU A 67 -8.13 -1.24 2.72
N ILE A 68 -6.87 -1.20 2.27
CA ILE A 68 -6.35 -2.10 1.26
C ILE A 68 -5.19 -2.88 1.87
N SER A 69 -5.25 -4.20 1.75
CA SER A 69 -4.20 -5.10 2.22
C SER A 69 -3.83 -6.08 1.11
N CYS A 70 -2.54 -6.42 1.03
CA CYS A 70 -2.04 -7.47 0.15
C CYS A 70 -1.30 -8.52 0.98
N GLY A 71 -1.56 -9.79 0.71
CA GLY A 71 -1.01 -10.91 1.47
C GLY A 71 -0.10 -11.83 0.65
N ASN A 72 0.69 -12.61 1.37
CA ASN A 72 1.62 -13.58 0.79
C ASN A 72 0.94 -14.77 0.10
N GLU A 73 -0.37 -14.91 0.30
CA GLU A 73 -1.28 -15.78 -0.46
C GLU A 73 -1.68 -15.20 -1.83
N LYS A 74 -1.01 -14.12 -2.27
CA LYS A 74 -1.14 -13.54 -3.64
C LYS A 74 -2.48 -12.85 -3.84
N SER A 75 -3.06 -12.37 -2.75
CA SER A 75 -4.37 -11.74 -2.77
C SER A 75 -4.32 -10.29 -2.33
N ILE A 76 -5.26 -9.51 -2.86
CA ILE A 76 -5.48 -8.11 -2.52
C ILE A 76 -6.92 -8.01 -2.05
N ILE A 77 -7.11 -7.48 -0.85
CA ILE A 77 -8.41 -7.30 -0.24
C ILE A 77 -8.69 -5.81 -0.17
N PHE A 78 -9.83 -5.41 -0.73
CA PHE A 78 -10.32 -4.04 -0.69
C PHE A 78 -11.48 -3.96 0.29
N GLN A 79 -11.40 -3.00 1.20
CA GLN A 79 -12.38 -2.83 2.25
C GLN A 79 -12.79 -1.39 2.38
N ILE A 80 -14.03 -1.21 2.83
CA ILE A 80 -14.68 0.08 3.01
C ILE A 80 -15.17 0.17 4.46
N LEU A 81 -14.95 1.31 5.12
CA LEU A 81 -15.51 1.54 6.46
C LEU A 81 -17.01 1.86 6.35
N SER A 82 -17.86 0.97 6.82
CA SER A 82 -19.28 1.25 7.03
C SER A 82 -19.43 2.11 8.29
N SER A 83 -20.32 3.10 8.29
CA SER A 83 -20.56 3.95 9.45
C SER A 83 -21.42 3.26 10.52
N GLU A 84 -22.40 2.44 10.12
CA GLU A 84 -23.32 1.76 11.04
C GLU A 84 -23.54 0.29 10.64
N PRO A 85 -22.99 -0.69 11.40
CA PRO A 85 -22.00 -0.52 12.46
C PRO A 85 -20.64 -0.02 11.90
N CYS A 86 -19.85 0.65 12.75
CA CYS A 86 -18.51 1.14 12.41
C CYS A 86 -17.54 -0.05 12.22
N GLN A 87 -17.50 -0.60 11.01
CA GLN A 87 -16.72 -1.78 10.68
C GLN A 87 -16.25 -1.74 9.22
N PHE A 88 -15.06 -2.28 8.96
CA PHE A 88 -14.62 -2.49 7.59
C PHE A 88 -15.36 -3.70 7.00
N THR A 89 -15.91 -3.54 5.81
CA THR A 89 -16.53 -4.62 5.03
C THR A 89 -15.77 -4.78 3.71
N ARG A 90 -15.64 -6.03 3.25
CA ARG A 90 -14.95 -6.32 1.99
C ARG A 90 -15.83 -5.88 0.82
N THR A 91 -15.29 -5.05 -0.08
CA THR A 91 -15.99 -4.61 -1.30
C THR A 91 -15.60 -5.45 -2.50
N SER A 92 -14.30 -5.68 -2.66
CA SER A 92 -13.74 -6.43 -3.77
C SER A 92 -12.48 -7.18 -3.34
N TYR A 93 -12.02 -8.04 -4.24
CA TYR A 93 -10.92 -8.96 -3.99
C TYR A 93 -10.26 -9.30 -5.32
N ALA A 94 -8.93 -9.33 -5.33
CA ALA A 94 -8.15 -9.74 -6.50
C ALA A 94 -7.15 -10.83 -6.10
N VAL A 95 -6.98 -11.83 -6.97
CA VAL A 95 -5.97 -12.89 -6.82
C VAL A 95 -5.05 -12.86 -8.02
N GLU A 96 -3.76 -12.92 -7.76
CA GLU A 96 -2.74 -12.98 -8.80
C GLU A 96 -1.93 -14.27 -8.71
N LYS A 97 -1.10 -14.50 -9.74
CA LYS A 97 -0.23 -15.68 -9.81
C LYS A 97 1.00 -15.57 -8.90
N GLN A 98 1.36 -14.36 -8.52
CA GLN A 98 2.62 -14.01 -7.88
C GLN A 98 2.41 -13.30 -6.56
N LYS A 99 3.38 -13.41 -5.65
CA LYS A 99 3.35 -12.71 -4.37
C LYS A 99 3.55 -11.22 -4.57
N PHE A 100 3.09 -10.44 -3.60
CA PHE A 100 3.28 -9.00 -3.55
C PHE A 100 4.33 -8.64 -2.52
N HIS A 101 5.06 -7.55 -2.75
CA HIS A 101 6.11 -7.09 -1.85
C HIS A 101 5.74 -5.77 -1.16
N ASP A 102 5.09 -4.86 -1.87
CA ASP A 102 4.67 -3.57 -1.32
C ASP A 102 3.44 -3.03 -2.03
N LEU A 103 2.77 -2.08 -1.38
CA LEU A 103 1.54 -1.45 -1.82
C LEU A 103 1.60 0.05 -1.52
N ASN A 104 1.26 0.87 -2.50
CA ASN A 104 1.19 2.32 -2.36
C ASN A 104 -0.11 2.84 -2.96
N ILE A 105 -0.62 3.91 -2.38
CA ILE A 105 -1.84 4.57 -2.84
C ILE A 105 -1.44 5.77 -3.67
N ASP A 106 -2.12 5.96 -4.80
CA ASP A 106 -1.94 7.14 -5.65
C ASP A 106 -2.46 8.41 -4.96
N ASN A 107 -1.96 9.58 -5.35
CA ASN A 107 -2.31 10.86 -4.73
C ASN A 107 -3.81 11.21 -4.81
N THR A 108 -4.52 10.67 -5.80
CA THR A 108 -5.96 10.84 -5.96
C THR A 108 -6.80 9.98 -5.03
N ASN A 109 -6.18 9.06 -4.28
CA ASN A 109 -6.84 8.03 -3.47
C ASN A 109 -7.86 7.18 -4.26
N SER A 110 -7.69 7.09 -5.58
CA SER A 110 -8.58 6.35 -6.48
C SER A 110 -7.99 5.03 -6.96
N THR A 111 -6.66 4.94 -6.99
CA THR A 111 -5.92 3.75 -7.44
C THR A 111 -4.83 3.37 -6.45
N ILE A 112 -4.42 2.11 -6.53
CA ILE A 112 -3.25 1.58 -5.84
C ILE A 112 -2.23 1.10 -6.85
N ASN A 113 -0.96 1.25 -6.52
CA ASN A 113 0.14 0.58 -7.19
C ASN A 113 0.61 -0.58 -6.28
N ILE A 114 0.98 -1.71 -6.88
CA ILE A 114 1.49 -2.89 -6.20
C ILE A 114 2.69 -3.41 -6.97
N ILE A 115 3.76 -3.76 -6.26
CA ILE A 115 4.89 -4.50 -6.81
C ILE A 115 4.79 -5.97 -6.47
N SER A 116 5.17 -6.80 -7.43
CA SER A 116 5.05 -8.26 -7.34
C SER A 116 6.34 -8.99 -7.65
N GLN A 117 6.38 -10.26 -7.26
CA GLN A 117 7.55 -11.12 -7.37
C GLN A 117 8.05 -11.31 -8.82
N ASP A 118 7.16 -11.20 -9.81
CA ASP A 118 7.49 -11.21 -11.25
C ASP A 118 7.99 -9.86 -11.78
N ARG A 119 8.41 -8.95 -10.88
CA ARG A 119 8.95 -7.62 -11.19
C ARG A 119 7.99 -6.70 -11.92
N MET A 120 6.69 -6.97 -11.83
CA MET A 120 5.68 -6.10 -12.41
C MET A 120 5.24 -5.06 -11.38
N ILE A 121 5.05 -3.84 -11.84
CA ILE A 121 4.24 -2.83 -11.15
C ILE A 121 2.83 -2.95 -11.73
N ARG A 122 1.83 -3.11 -10.87
CA ARG A 122 0.42 -3.26 -11.24
C ARG A 122 -0.40 -2.18 -10.57
N THR A 123 -1.28 -1.55 -11.34
CA THR A 123 -2.21 -0.54 -10.82
C THR A 123 -3.62 -1.12 -10.78
N TYR A 124 -4.32 -0.96 -9.65
CA TYR A 124 -5.71 -1.36 -9.47
C TYR A 124 -6.57 -0.16 -9.09
N SER A 125 -7.82 -0.17 -9.55
CA SER A 125 -8.85 0.74 -9.07
C SER A 125 -9.29 0.32 -7.66
N ILE A 126 -9.30 1.27 -6.72
CA ILE A 126 -9.75 1.02 -5.34
C ILE A 126 -11.24 0.71 -5.30
N LYS A 127 -12.02 1.37 -6.16
CA LYS A 127 -13.49 1.33 -6.14
C LYS A 127 -14.05 -0.04 -6.52
N ASP A 128 -13.51 -0.65 -7.57
CA ASP A 128 -14.03 -1.91 -8.12
C ASP A 128 -13.01 -3.06 -8.12
N GLY A 129 -11.79 -2.82 -7.60
CA GLY A 129 -10.73 -3.82 -7.51
C GLY A 129 -10.18 -4.28 -8.86
N LYS A 130 -10.50 -3.60 -9.96
CA LYS A 130 -10.04 -4.01 -11.30
C LYS A 130 -8.62 -3.57 -11.57
N ARG A 131 -7.84 -4.45 -12.20
CA ARG A 131 -6.50 -4.12 -12.71
C ARG A 131 -6.62 -3.18 -13.91
N LEU A 132 -6.03 -2.00 -13.79
CA LEU A 132 -6.07 -0.95 -14.80
C LEU A 132 -4.89 -1.05 -15.76
N ARG A 133 -3.69 -1.31 -15.22
CA ARG A 133 -2.44 -1.39 -15.99
C ARG A 133 -1.40 -2.24 -15.29
N GLN A 134 -0.40 -2.67 -16.06
CA GLN A 134 0.79 -3.31 -15.55
C GLN A 134 1.98 -3.04 -16.48
N PHE A 135 3.18 -2.94 -15.91
CA PHE A 135 4.43 -2.76 -16.62
C PHE A 135 5.59 -3.33 -15.81
N ILE A 136 6.73 -3.58 -16.46
CA ILE A 136 7.93 -4.09 -15.78
C ILE A 136 8.52 -2.95 -14.94
N GLY A 137 8.89 -3.22 -13.69
CA GLY A 137 9.40 -2.21 -12.75
C GLY A 137 10.91 -2.13 -12.63
N SER A 138 11.66 -2.99 -13.34
CA SER A 138 13.12 -2.98 -13.41
C SER A 138 13.58 -3.00 -14.87
N LEU A 139 14.76 -2.44 -15.16
CA LEU A 139 15.38 -2.55 -16.48
C LEU A 139 16.18 -3.85 -16.62
N ASN A 140 16.70 -4.37 -15.51
CA ASN A 140 17.42 -5.63 -15.48
C ASN A 140 16.47 -6.81 -15.34
N GLU A 141 16.90 -7.94 -15.92
CA GLU A 141 16.25 -9.25 -15.82
C GLU A 141 16.64 -10.02 -14.55
N ASP A 142 17.43 -9.41 -13.67
CA ASP A 142 17.86 -9.98 -12.40
C ASP A 142 17.26 -9.18 -11.23
N GLY A 143 16.99 -9.88 -10.13
CA GLY A 143 16.51 -9.29 -8.88
C GLY A 143 14.98 -9.20 -8.73
N HIS A 144 14.57 -8.70 -7.58
CA HIS A 144 13.18 -8.55 -7.16
C HIS A 144 12.92 -7.13 -6.66
N LEU A 145 11.73 -6.62 -6.97
CA LEU A 145 11.26 -5.33 -6.47
C LEU A 145 10.90 -5.48 -4.98
N LEU A 146 11.28 -4.51 -4.15
CA LEU A 146 11.16 -4.62 -2.69
C LEU A 146 10.24 -3.58 -2.07
N LYS A 147 10.48 -2.31 -2.39
CA LYS A 147 9.70 -1.17 -1.88
C LYS A 147 9.43 -0.19 -3.01
N MET A 148 8.38 0.60 -2.84
CA MET A 148 8.07 1.68 -3.76
C MET A 148 7.46 2.88 -3.04
N ASP A 149 7.60 4.04 -3.67
CA ASP A 149 6.91 5.26 -3.29
C ASP A 149 6.57 6.07 -4.52
N THR A 150 5.53 6.89 -4.40
CA THR A 150 5.03 7.72 -5.50
C THR A 150 5.23 9.18 -5.14
N ASP A 151 5.56 10.00 -6.12
CA ASP A 151 5.72 11.44 -5.92
C ASP A 151 4.38 12.09 -5.57
N ARG A 152 4.45 13.33 -5.06
CA ARG A 152 3.27 14.10 -4.65
C ARG A 152 2.26 14.29 -5.78
N ASN A 153 2.74 14.39 -7.03
CA ASN A 153 1.87 14.62 -8.19
C ASN A 153 1.30 13.33 -8.78
N GLY A 154 1.68 12.14 -8.29
CA GLY A 154 1.17 10.86 -8.81
C GLY A 154 1.72 10.51 -10.20
N ASN A 155 2.75 11.23 -10.64
CA ASN A 155 3.33 11.10 -11.97
C ASN A 155 4.53 10.16 -11.98
N LEU A 156 5.29 10.11 -10.89
CA LEU A 156 6.51 9.31 -10.79
C LEU A 156 6.36 8.25 -9.70
N ILE A 157 6.85 7.06 -10.00
CA ILE A 157 7.04 6.00 -9.00
C ILE A 157 8.51 5.62 -8.95
N ALA A 158 9.06 5.56 -7.74
CA ALA A 158 10.38 5.02 -7.48
C ALA A 158 10.22 3.62 -6.90
N VAL A 159 11.06 2.68 -7.33
CA VAL A 159 11.01 1.28 -6.88
C VAL A 159 12.42 0.77 -6.61
N SER A 160 12.67 0.22 -5.42
CA SER A 160 13.94 -0.44 -5.11
C SER A 160 13.94 -1.87 -5.57
N CYS A 161 15.12 -2.35 -5.98
CA CYS A 161 15.33 -3.71 -6.42
C CYS A 161 16.51 -4.35 -5.69
N THR A 162 16.50 -5.68 -5.57
CA THR A 162 17.63 -6.45 -4.99
C THR A 162 18.89 -6.40 -5.85
N ASP A 163 18.81 -5.87 -7.08
CA ASP A 163 19.98 -5.55 -7.91
C ASP A 163 20.70 -4.26 -7.49
N ILE A 164 20.32 -3.70 -6.33
CA ILE A 164 20.94 -2.52 -5.69
C ILE A 164 20.65 -1.22 -6.44
N CYS A 165 19.75 -1.25 -7.43
CA CYS A 165 19.26 -0.06 -8.12
C CYS A 165 17.92 0.42 -7.56
N VAL A 166 17.66 1.72 -7.72
CA VAL A 166 16.33 2.31 -7.58
C VAL A 166 15.88 2.79 -8.95
N TYR A 167 14.77 2.27 -9.45
CA TYR A 167 14.22 2.62 -10.75
C TYR A 167 13.14 3.69 -10.60
N ILE A 168 13.14 4.68 -11.50
CA ILE A 168 12.14 5.74 -11.55
C ILE A 168 11.34 5.59 -12.84
N TRP A 169 10.02 5.54 -12.70
CA TRP A 169 9.08 5.34 -13.80
C TRP A 169 8.05 6.45 -13.84
N ASP A 170 7.66 6.85 -15.05
CA ASP A 170 6.50 7.70 -15.29
C ASP A 170 5.23 6.84 -15.28
N LEU A 171 4.30 7.16 -14.37
CA LEU A 171 3.04 6.45 -14.21
C LEU A 171 2.03 6.78 -15.33
N ASN A 172 2.16 7.86 -16.07
CA ASN A 172 1.28 8.14 -17.19
C ASN A 172 1.69 7.34 -18.44
N THR A 173 3.00 7.30 -18.73
CA THR A 173 3.52 6.64 -19.94
C THR A 173 3.93 5.18 -19.72
N SER A 174 4.17 4.78 -18.47
CA SER A 174 4.79 3.48 -18.12
C SER A 174 6.23 3.34 -18.64
N GLU A 175 6.92 4.46 -18.87
CA GLU A 175 8.30 4.46 -19.33
C GLU A 175 9.28 4.70 -18.17
N CYS A 176 10.45 4.09 -18.26
CA CYS A 176 11.52 4.31 -17.29
C CYS A 176 12.16 5.67 -17.57
N VAL A 177 12.10 6.56 -16.58
CA VAL A 177 12.69 7.90 -16.65
C VAL A 177 14.17 7.87 -16.29
N GLY A 178 14.58 6.89 -15.47
CA GLY A 178 15.96 6.67 -15.10
C GLY A 178 16.11 5.69 -13.96
N PHE A 179 17.35 5.51 -13.52
CA PHE A 179 17.68 4.70 -12.36
C PHE A 179 18.82 5.33 -11.58
N ILE A 180 18.84 5.04 -10.28
CA ILE A 180 19.86 5.47 -9.34
C ILE A 180 20.68 4.24 -8.96
N TYR A 181 22.00 4.40 -9.01
CA TYR A 181 22.99 3.39 -8.62
C TYR A 181 24.02 4.03 -7.69
N GLY A 182 24.77 3.20 -6.95
CA GLY A 182 25.83 3.65 -6.04
C GLY A 182 25.66 3.21 -4.59
N HIS A 183 24.49 2.66 -4.24
CA HIS A 183 24.37 1.87 -3.02
C HIS A 183 25.26 0.62 -3.11
N VAL A 184 25.80 0.19 -1.98
CA VAL A 184 26.65 -1.02 -1.88
C VAL A 184 25.85 -2.21 -1.38
N GLU A 185 24.65 -1.94 -0.86
CA GLU A 185 23.70 -2.92 -0.36
C GLU A 185 22.30 -2.58 -0.83
N VAL A 186 21.39 -3.54 -0.66
CA VAL A 186 19.99 -3.43 -1.08
C VAL A 186 19.31 -2.23 -0.41
N VAL A 187 18.58 -1.44 -1.21
CA VAL A 187 17.79 -0.31 -0.73
C VAL A 187 16.52 -0.84 -0.07
N ALA A 188 16.53 -0.84 1.27
CA ALA A 188 15.46 -1.42 2.09
C ALA A 188 14.17 -0.60 2.11
N ASP A 189 14.26 0.72 1.93
CA ASP A 189 13.12 1.63 1.91
C ASP A 189 13.43 2.90 1.13
N LEU A 190 12.38 3.58 0.65
CA LEU A 190 12.50 4.79 -0.14
C LEU A 190 11.28 5.70 0.04
N LYS A 191 11.52 7.01 0.02
CA LYS A 191 10.47 8.01 0.22
C LYS A 191 10.73 9.26 -0.62
N PHE A 192 9.73 9.68 -1.40
CA PHE A 192 9.70 11.00 -2.01
C PHE A 192 9.51 12.06 -0.93
N THR A 193 10.31 13.12 -0.99
CA THR A 193 10.15 14.26 -0.09
C THR A 193 8.87 15.03 -0.43
N SER A 194 8.18 15.54 0.59
CA SER A 194 6.88 16.23 0.45
C SER A 194 6.95 17.71 0.05
N CYS A 195 8.13 18.16 -0.44
CA CYS A 195 8.45 19.55 -0.77
C CYS A 195 7.48 20.21 -1.75
#